data_AF-A0A936RHM5-F1
#
_entry.id   AF-A0A936RHM5-F1
#
_cell.length_a   1.000
_cell.length_b   1.000
_cell.length_c   1.000
_cell.angle_alpha   90.00
_cell.angle_beta   90.00
_cell.angle_gamma   90.00
#
_symmetry.space_group_name_H-M   'P 1'
#
loop_
_entity.id
_entity.type
_entity.pdbx_description
1 polymer ?
#
loop_
_entity_poly.entity_id
_entity_poly.type
_entity_poly.pdbx_seq_one_letter_code
_entity_poly.pdbx_strand_id
1 'polypeptide(L)'
;MEPQNANHIINIKKLVSNAKAIISNQIALPLGIRKMAKLKFWFGESVSLLNIDLTIFDKFENEVNGLPIGSERLLWEKEALKKQDIILENIIAKYREEIIDKCFQIIEVLDEH
;
A
#
# COMPACT_ATOMS: atom_id res chain seq x y z
N MET A 1 -30.63 -2.25 6.85
CA MET A 1 -29.22 -1.80 6.85
C MET A 1 -28.89 -1.43 5.42
N GLU A 2 -28.72 -0.13 5.13
CA GLU A 2 -28.52 0.32 3.75
C GLU A 2 -27.20 -0.20 3.17
N PRO A 3 -27.17 -0.63 1.88
CA PRO A 3 -26.01 -1.27 1.25
C PRO A 3 -24.74 -0.40 1.21
N GLN A 4 -24.85 0.91 1.41
CA GLN A 4 -23.72 1.84 1.41
C GLN A 4 -22.84 1.70 2.68
N ASN A 5 -23.42 1.39 3.84
CA ASN A 5 -22.67 1.24 5.10
C ASN A 5 -21.85 -0.06 5.18
N ALA A 6 -22.35 -1.16 4.59
CA ALA A 6 -21.65 -2.45 4.61
C ALA A 6 -20.35 -2.40 3.78
N ASN A 7 -20.38 -1.74 2.63
CA ASN A 7 -19.21 -1.57 1.77
C ASN A 7 -18.14 -0.74 2.47
N HIS A 8 -18.52 0.32 3.18
CA HIS A 8 -17.59 1.18 3.94
C HIS A 8 -16.78 0.39 4.98
N ILE A 9 -17.45 -0.41 5.81
CA ILE A 9 -16.82 -1.26 6.84
C ILE A 9 -15.85 -2.29 6.21
N ILE A 10 -16.25 -2.92 5.10
CA ILE A 10 -15.41 -3.87 4.36
C ILE A 10 -14.11 -3.19 3.88
N ASN A 11 -14.20 -1.94 3.45
CA ASN A 11 -13.07 -1.20 2.90
C ASN A 11 -12.08 -0.80 4.00
N ILE A 12 -12.57 -0.36 5.16
CA ILE A 12 -11.74 -0.11 6.34
C ILE A 12 -10.99 -1.38 6.75
N LYS A 13 -11.69 -2.52 6.85
CA LYS A 13 -11.06 -3.80 7.20
C LYS A 13 -9.95 -4.21 6.22
N LYS A 14 -10.11 -3.92 4.92
CA LYS A 14 -9.08 -4.18 3.91
C LYS A 14 -7.84 -3.30 4.10
N LEU A 15 -8.01 -2.01 4.43
CA LEU A 15 -6.91 -1.10 4.73
C LEU A 15 -6.14 -1.56 5.96
N VAL A 16 -6.84 -1.82 7.08
CA VAL A 16 -6.22 -2.30 8.33
C VAL A 16 -5.50 -3.62 8.11
N SER A 17 -6.14 -4.58 7.43
CA SER A 17 -5.53 -5.88 7.14
C SER A 17 -4.24 -5.73 6.31
N ASN A 18 -4.24 -4.84 5.31
CA ASN A 18 -3.05 -4.63 4.49
C ASN A 18 -1.95 -3.89 5.26
N ALA A 19 -2.29 -2.94 6.13
CA ALA A 19 -1.34 -2.26 7.00
C ALA A 19 -0.66 -3.26 7.96
N LYS A 20 -1.45 -4.13 8.60
CA LYS A 20 -0.94 -5.22 9.44
C LYS A 20 -0.03 -6.15 8.65
N ALA A 21 -0.39 -6.52 7.43
CA ALA A 21 0.44 -7.39 6.59
C ALA A 21 1.79 -6.74 6.23
N ILE A 22 1.81 -5.43 5.96
CA ILE A 22 3.05 -4.67 5.71
C ILE A 22 3.94 -4.67 6.96
N ILE A 23 3.39 -4.26 8.11
CA ILE A 23 4.14 -4.15 9.37
C ILE A 23 4.68 -5.52 9.82
N SER A 24 3.88 -6.58 9.66
CA SER A 24 4.27 -7.94 10.03
C SER A 24 5.12 -8.67 8.98
N ASN A 25 5.52 -8.00 7.89
CA ASN A 25 6.27 -8.57 6.77
C ASN A 25 5.61 -9.80 6.12
N GLN A 26 4.30 -9.97 6.25
CA GLN A 26 3.54 -11.04 5.58
C GLN A 26 3.38 -10.79 4.08
N ILE A 27 3.59 -9.55 3.64
CA ILE A 27 3.64 -9.15 2.24
C ILE A 27 4.91 -8.35 2.00
N ALA A 28 5.52 -8.53 0.83
CA ALA A 28 6.64 -7.69 0.42
C ALA A 28 6.20 -6.22 0.40
N LEU A 29 6.98 -5.34 1.02
CA LEU A 29 6.68 -3.92 1.17
C LEU A 29 6.17 -3.23 -0.12
N PRO A 30 6.86 -3.31 -1.29
CA PRO A 30 6.39 -2.63 -2.50
C PRO A 30 5.04 -3.18 -3.00
N LEU A 31 4.75 -4.46 -2.78
CA LEU A 31 3.47 -5.07 -3.14
C LEU A 31 2.35 -4.62 -2.19
N GLY A 32 2.66 -4.51 -0.90
CA GLY A 32 1.76 -3.96 0.11
C GLY A 32 1.39 -2.51 -0.19
N ILE A 33 2.37 -1.67 -0.53
CA ILE A 33 2.16 -0.26 -0.88
C ILE A 33 1.29 -0.13 -2.14
N ARG A 34 1.60 -0.88 -3.20
CA ARG A 34 0.78 -0.91 -4.42
C ARG A 34 -0.67 -1.27 -4.14
N LYS A 35 -0.89 -2.22 -3.22
CA LYS A 35 -2.24 -2.59 -2.78
C LYS A 35 -2.92 -1.44 -2.03
N MET A 36 -2.20 -0.70 -1.17
CA MET A 36 -2.75 0.50 -0.53
C MET A 36 -3.16 1.58 -1.53
N ALA A 37 -2.31 1.90 -2.51
CA ALA A 37 -2.61 2.90 -3.55
C ALA A 37 -3.88 2.52 -4.34
N LYS A 38 -4.03 1.24 -4.68
CA LYS A 38 -5.27 0.72 -5.29
C LYS A 38 -6.47 0.90 -4.36
N LEU A 39 -6.37 0.46 -3.10
CA LEU A 39 -7.47 0.59 -2.12
C LEU A 39 -7.90 2.05 -1.95
N LYS A 40 -6.95 3.00 -1.96
CA LYS A 40 -7.26 4.44 -1.94
C LYS A 40 -8.10 4.86 -3.15
N PHE A 41 -7.74 4.45 -4.37
CA PHE A 41 -8.50 4.78 -5.58
C PHE A 41 -9.96 4.32 -5.49
N TRP A 42 -10.20 3.13 -4.95
CA TRP A 42 -11.55 2.58 -4.83
C TRP A 42 -12.39 3.22 -3.70
N PHE A 43 -11.74 3.74 -2.65
CA PHE A 43 -12.40 4.08 -1.39
C PHE A 43 -12.10 5.49 -0.87
N GLY A 44 -11.49 6.36 -1.69
CA GLY A 44 -10.93 7.65 -1.27
C GLY A 44 -11.94 8.61 -0.62
N GLU A 45 -13.20 8.62 -1.06
CA GLU A 45 -14.26 9.43 -0.44
C GLU A 45 -14.56 8.99 1.00
N SER A 46 -14.66 7.67 1.22
CA SER A 46 -14.95 7.06 2.52
C SER A 46 -13.84 7.26 3.54
N VAL A 47 -12.58 7.34 3.10
CA VAL A 47 -11.41 7.50 3.97
C VAL A 47 -11.04 8.97 4.21
N SER A 48 -11.42 9.87 3.31
CA SER A 48 -11.25 11.32 3.52
C SER A 48 -11.97 11.80 4.78
N LEU A 49 -13.05 11.13 5.19
CA LEU A 49 -13.78 11.37 6.43
C LEU A 49 -13.00 11.01 7.70
N LEU A 50 -11.93 10.21 7.58
CA LEU A 50 -11.12 9.73 8.70
C LEU A 50 -9.86 10.58 8.95
N ASN A 51 -9.68 11.66 8.19
CA ASN A 51 -8.54 12.58 8.31
C ASN A 51 -7.15 11.91 8.20
N ILE A 52 -7.07 10.76 7.52
CA ILE A 52 -5.81 10.07 7.24
C ILE A 52 -5.37 10.43 5.83
N ASP A 53 -4.22 11.10 5.70
CA ASP A 53 -3.60 11.35 4.40
C ASP A 53 -2.94 10.08 3.85
N LEU A 54 -3.58 9.48 2.83
CA LEU A 54 -3.08 8.30 2.11
C LEU A 54 -2.27 8.65 0.85
N THR A 55 -1.95 9.93 0.59
CA THR A 55 -1.23 10.33 -0.64
C THR A 55 0.17 9.74 -0.74
N ILE A 56 0.80 9.36 0.38
CA ILE A 56 2.13 8.75 0.36
C ILE A 56 2.19 7.44 -0.44
N PHE A 57 1.11 6.64 -0.41
CA PHE A 57 1.05 5.39 -1.17
C PHE A 57 1.01 5.66 -2.69
N ASP A 58 0.35 6.74 -3.12
CA ASP A 58 0.32 7.13 -4.53
C ASP A 58 1.66 7.72 -4.98
N LYS A 59 2.33 8.50 -4.13
CA LYS A 59 3.67 9.04 -4.41
C LYS A 59 4.65 7.90 -4.68
N PHE A 60 4.64 6.89 -3.81
CA PHE A 60 5.44 5.68 -4.03
C PHE A 60 5.04 4.97 -5.32
N GLU A 61 3.75 4.68 -5.53
CA GLU A 61 3.30 3.93 -6.71
C GLU A 61 3.67 4.64 -8.03
N ASN A 62 3.62 5.96 -8.05
CA ASN A 62 4.04 6.76 -9.20
C ASN A 62 5.54 6.66 -9.48
N GLU A 63 6.39 6.62 -8.44
CA GLU A 63 7.86 6.47 -8.63
C GLU A 63 8.26 5.07 -9.06
N VAL A 64 7.51 4.05 -8.65
CA VAL A 64 7.78 2.65 -9.03
C VAL A 64 6.98 2.20 -10.26
N ASN A 65 6.25 3.11 -10.90
CA ASN A 65 5.47 2.79 -12.08
C ASN A 65 6.39 2.28 -13.21
N GLY A 66 6.05 1.13 -13.79
CA GLY A 66 6.87 0.45 -14.79
C GLY A 66 7.98 -0.44 -14.22
N LEU A 67 8.21 -0.45 -12.90
CA LEU A 67 9.10 -1.41 -12.26
C LEU A 67 8.39 -2.75 -12.00
N PRO A 68 9.10 -3.90 -12.11
CA PRO A 68 8.52 -5.21 -11.88
C PRO A 68 8.34 -5.50 -10.38
N ILE A 69 7.10 -5.43 -9.89
CA ILE A 69 6.70 -5.64 -8.50
C ILE A 69 5.60 -6.70 -8.43
N GLY A 70 6.02 -7.95 -8.24
CA GLY A 70 5.11 -9.09 -8.11
C GLY A 70 5.39 -10.16 -9.16
N SER A 71 4.33 -10.72 -9.75
CA SER A 71 4.42 -11.83 -10.69
C SER A 71 5.04 -11.44 -12.03
N GLU A 72 4.97 -10.17 -12.42
CA GLU A 72 5.59 -9.67 -13.65
C GLU A 72 7.11 -9.89 -13.65
N ARG A 73 7.75 -10.00 -12.49
CA ARG A 73 9.18 -10.34 -12.34
C ARG A 73 9.56 -11.65 -13.05
N LEU A 74 8.62 -12.59 -13.19
CA LEU A 74 8.83 -13.86 -13.90
C LEU A 74 8.99 -13.68 -15.42
N LEU A 75 8.60 -12.53 -15.96
CA LEU A 75 8.67 -12.22 -17.40
C LEU A 75 9.94 -11.45 -17.78
N TRP A 76 10.76 -11.07 -16.80
CA TRP A 76 11.96 -10.27 -17.02
C TRP A 76 13.19 -11.14 -17.19
N GLU A 77 14.11 -10.69 -18.06
CA GLU A 77 15.45 -11.25 -18.13
C GLU A 77 16.20 -11.00 -16.82
N LYS A 78 17.02 -11.96 -16.39
CA LYS A 78 17.67 -11.98 -15.08
C LYS A 78 18.53 -10.74 -14.79
N GLU A 79 19.41 -10.35 -15.71
CA GLU A 79 20.29 -9.19 -15.50
C GLU A 79 19.54 -7.87 -15.59
N ALA A 80 18.52 -7.79 -16.45
CA ALA A 80 17.60 -6.66 -16.46
C ALA A 80 16.85 -6.51 -15.12
N LEU A 81 16.34 -7.61 -14.56
CA LEU A 81 15.62 -7.62 -13.29
C LEU A 81 16.50 -7.12 -12.13
N LYS A 82 17.75 -7.59 -12.04
CA LYS A 82 18.71 -7.11 -11.02
C LYS A 82 18.92 -5.60 -11.06
N LYS A 83 19.02 -5.02 -12.27
CA LYS A 83 19.17 -3.56 -12.42
C LYS A 83 17.93 -2.82 -11.93
N GLN A 84 16.73 -3.34 -12.22
CA GLN A 84 15.49 -2.75 -11.71
C GLN A 84 15.38 -2.90 -10.19
N ASP A 85 15.86 -4.00 -9.61
CA ASP A 85 15.86 -4.21 -8.16
C ASP A 85 16.67 -3.15 -7.42
N ILE A 86 17.84 -2.75 -7.94
CA ILE A 86 18.64 -1.67 -7.35
C ILE A 86 17.85 -0.35 -7.33
N ILE A 87 17.14 -0.04 -8.42
CA ILE A 87 16.30 1.17 -8.50
C ILE A 87 15.17 1.09 -7.48
N LEU A 88 14.49 -0.07 -7.43
CA LEU A 88 13.37 -0.31 -6.52
C LEU A 88 13.81 -0.22 -5.05
N GLU A 89 14.97 -0.77 -4.69
CA GLU A 89 15.51 -0.71 -3.33
C GLU A 89 15.78 0.73 -2.86
N ASN A 90 16.32 1.58 -3.74
CA ASN A 90 16.54 2.99 -3.44
C ASN A 90 15.22 3.74 -3.19
N ILE A 91 14.20 3.48 -4.01
CA ILE A 91 12.88 4.08 -3.82
C ILE A 91 12.25 3.57 -2.52
N ILE A 92 12.33 2.26 -2.26
CA ILE A 92 11.85 1.68 -1.00
C ILE A 92 12.53 2.33 0.20
N ALA A 93 13.86 2.49 0.18
CA ALA A 93 14.60 3.11 1.27
C ALA A 93 14.12 4.53 1.56
N LYS A 94 13.87 5.33 0.50
CA LYS A 94 13.36 6.70 0.59
C LYS A 94 11.99 6.80 1.28
N TYR A 95 11.10 5.84 1.03
CA TYR A 95 9.70 5.91 1.49
C TYR A 95 9.40 5.06 2.73
N ARG A 96 10.31 4.16 3.13
CA ARG A 96 10.05 3.13 4.14
C ARG A 96 9.51 3.68 5.45
N GLU A 97 10.18 4.68 6.01
CA GLU A 97 9.84 5.24 7.33
C GLU A 97 8.42 5.82 7.32
N GLU A 98 8.13 6.72 6.38
CA GLU A 98 6.81 7.36 6.25
C GLU A 98 5.69 6.34 5.98
N ILE A 99 5.97 5.30 5.19
CA ILE A 99 5.00 4.22 4.93
C ILE A 99 4.71 3.42 6.21
N ILE A 100 5.72 3.11 7.01
CA ILE A 100 5.57 2.38 8.27
C ILE A 100 4.73 3.21 9.25
N ASP A 101 5.07 4.48 9.43
CA ASP A 101 4.32 5.40 10.29
C ASP A 101 2.86 5.50 9.86
N LYS A 102 2.63 5.58 8.53
CA LYS A 102 1.28 5.64 7.99
C LYS A 102 0.50 4.34 8.21
N CYS A 103 1.15 3.19 8.11
CA CYS A 103 0.51 1.91 8.41
C CYS A 103 0.13 1.79 9.88
N PHE A 104 0.97 2.26 10.81
CA PHE A 104 0.60 2.34 12.22
C PHE A 104 -0.57 3.27 12.47
N GLN A 105 -0.55 4.48 11.89
CA GLN A 105 -1.67 5.42 12.00
C GLN A 105 -2.99 4.81 11.50
N ILE A 106 -2.97 4.08 10.38
CA ILE A 106 -4.14 3.37 9.85
C ILE A 106 -4.67 2.35 10.86
N ILE A 107 -3.79 1.57 11.49
CA ILE A 107 -4.19 0.57 12.48
C ILE A 107 -4.78 1.27 13.71
N GLU A 108 -4.10 2.27 14.27
CA GLU A 108 -4.55 2.95 15.48
C GLU A 108 -5.90 3.65 15.34
N VAL A 109 -6.16 4.27 14.18
CA VAL A 109 -7.39 5.04 13.96
C VAL A 109 -8.57 4.14 13.57
N LEU A 110 -8.30 3.00 12.91
CA LEU A 110 -9.36 2.20 12.27
C LEU A 110 -9.54 0.79 12.82
N ASP A 111 -8.59 0.29 13.61
CA ASP A 111 -8.70 -0.99 14.31
C ASP A 111 -9.35 -0.74 15.68
N GLU A 112 -10.69 -0.65 15.69
CA GLU A 112 -11.47 -0.63 16.94
C GLU A 112 -11.09 -1.87 17.78
N HIS A 113 -10.72 -1.66 19.05
CA HIS A 113 -10.60 -2.73 20.03
C HIS A 113 -11.99 -3.23 20.46
#